data_AF-W7TC34-F1
#
_entry.id   AF-W7TC34-F1
#
_cell.length_a   1.000
_cell.length_b   1.000
_cell.length_c   1.000
_cell.angle_alpha   90.00
_cell.angle_beta   90.00
_cell.angle_gamma   90.00
#
_symmetry.space_group_name_H-M   'P 1'
#
loop_
_entity.id
_entity.type
_entity.pdbx_description
1 polymer ?
#
loop_
_entity_poly.entity_id
_entity_poly.type
_entity_poly.pdbx_seq_one_letter_code
_entity_poly.pdbx_strand_id
1 'polypeptide(L)'
;MPPHTSLIHYSAPEVAAKAIEALNGQELDNRKLHVREDRSYLDSAEGVVVFVGNLPWSVTSEALQELFKEYNPLDVHVKTNMAGRSRGFALVKFTDAEVAGVAITNLNGYQLEGRPIQVRFDRQQAEAGEGEGVGNGGPVGGLTDRVTLTNLAWTTEEGELVSLLSKAGTVVGVEIQRHADTGRSKGWAIATFASRDEALNAINTLNKTVVRQRPISMKFYSTTGGRRT
;
A
#
# COMPACT_ATOMS: atom_id res chain seq x y z
N MET A 1 -30.68 -15.21 23.03
CA MET A 1 -31.65 -14.46 22.20
C MET A 1 -30.86 -13.69 21.15
N PRO A 2 -31.21 -13.75 19.86
CA PRO A 2 -30.53 -12.98 18.82
C PRO A 2 -30.81 -11.47 18.99
N PRO A 3 -29.88 -10.59 18.56
CA PRO A 3 -30.13 -9.15 18.56
C PRO A 3 -31.27 -8.81 17.57
N HIS A 4 -32.22 -7.98 18.01
CA HIS A 4 -33.31 -7.47 17.18
C HIS A 4 -32.85 -6.23 16.41
N THR A 5 -31.99 -6.41 15.40
CA THR A 5 -31.54 -5.34 14.51
C THR A 5 -32.27 -5.44 13.17
N SER A 6 -32.81 -4.32 12.67
CA SER A 6 -33.47 -4.23 11.37
C SER A 6 -32.82 -3.14 10.53
N LEU A 7 -32.58 -3.43 9.25
CA LEU A 7 -32.00 -2.50 8.27
C LEU A 7 -33.14 -1.74 7.56
N ILE A 8 -32.99 -0.42 7.45
CA ILE A 8 -33.96 0.46 6.78
C ILE A 8 -33.25 1.19 5.64
N HIS A 9 -33.71 0.98 4.41
CA HIS A 9 -33.20 1.68 3.24
C HIS A 9 -33.98 2.98 3.02
N TYR A 10 -33.27 4.10 3.04
CA TYR A 10 -33.81 5.39 2.66
C TYR A 10 -33.44 5.70 1.21
N SER A 11 -34.40 6.26 0.45
CA SER A 11 -34.16 6.65 -0.94
C SER A 11 -33.26 7.88 -1.09
N ALA A 12 -33.03 8.64 -0.01
CA ALA A 12 -32.21 9.84 -0.03
C ALA A 12 -31.34 9.94 1.24
N PRO A 13 -30.06 10.30 1.11
CA PRO A 13 -29.13 10.35 2.24
C PRO A 13 -29.52 11.41 3.27
N GLU A 14 -30.09 12.53 2.84
CA GLU A 14 -30.54 13.60 3.74
C GLU A 14 -31.68 13.15 4.67
N VAL A 15 -32.55 12.26 4.17
CA VAL A 15 -33.66 11.70 4.95
C VAL A 15 -33.13 10.69 5.96
N ALA A 16 -32.13 9.89 5.58
CA ALA A 16 -31.45 8.98 6.48
C ALA A 16 -30.78 9.73 7.65
N ALA A 17 -30.05 10.81 7.36
CA ALA A 17 -29.39 11.64 8.37
C ALA A 17 -30.41 12.22 9.37
N LYS A 18 -31.51 12.82 8.88
CA LYS A 18 -32.58 13.34 9.73
C LYS A 18 -33.25 12.24 10.56
N ALA A 19 -33.45 11.05 10.00
CA ALA A 19 -34.05 9.93 10.71
C ALA A 19 -33.14 9.44 11.84
N ILE A 20 -31.82 9.43 11.64
CA ILE A 20 -30.86 9.05 12.69
C ILE A 20 -30.91 10.04 13.85
N GLU A 21 -30.85 11.34 13.58
CA GLU A 21 -30.91 12.36 14.63
C GLU A 21 -32.23 12.35 15.40
N ALA A 22 -33.36 12.16 14.70
CA ALA A 22 -34.68 12.19 15.31
C ALA A 22 -35.01 10.91 16.11
N LEU A 23 -34.52 9.75 15.67
CA LEU A 23 -34.92 8.45 16.19
C LEU A 23 -33.88 7.81 17.12
N ASN A 24 -32.62 8.22 17.05
CA ASN A 24 -31.59 7.72 17.95
C ASN A 24 -31.87 8.17 19.40
N GLY A 25 -32.13 7.22 20.29
CA GLY A 25 -32.45 7.45 21.70
C GLY A 25 -33.96 7.52 22.02
N GLN A 26 -34.84 7.42 21.02
CA GLN A 26 -36.30 7.33 21.24
C GLN A 26 -36.66 6.00 21.90
N GLU A 27 -37.68 6.02 22.76
CA GLU A 27 -38.16 4.82 23.46
C GLU A 27 -39.39 4.24 22.76
N LEU A 28 -39.26 3.03 22.22
CA LEU A 28 -40.34 2.28 21.59
C LEU A 28 -40.53 0.97 22.34
N ASP A 29 -41.74 0.70 22.85
CA ASP A 29 -42.05 -0.53 23.61
C ASP A 29 -41.09 -0.78 24.79
N ASN A 30 -40.81 0.25 25.59
CA ASN A 30 -39.82 0.22 26.70
C ASN A 30 -38.39 -0.15 26.26
N ARG A 31 -38.02 0.08 25.00
CA ARG A 31 -36.67 -0.13 24.48
C ARG A 31 -36.16 1.12 23.79
N LYS A 32 -34.96 1.55 24.16
CA LYS A 32 -34.28 2.65 23.47
C LYS A 32 -33.81 2.20 22.10
N LEU A 33 -34.23 2.92 21.08
CA LEU A 33 -33.78 2.74 19.71
C LEU A 33 -32.37 3.30 19.57
N HIS A 34 -31.45 2.47 19.07
CA HIS A 34 -30.16 2.94 18.58
C HIS A 34 -30.22 2.93 17.07
N VAL A 35 -30.35 4.12 16.49
CA VAL A 35 -30.36 4.32 15.05
C VAL A 35 -28.99 4.85 14.67
N ARG A 36 -28.30 4.14 13.79
CA ARG A 36 -26.99 4.50 13.26
C ARG A 36 -27.01 4.29 11.76
N GLU A 37 -26.16 5.03 11.05
CA GLU A 37 -25.89 4.72 9.65
C GLU A 37 -25.34 3.29 9.57
N ASP A 38 -26.05 2.42 8.87
CA ASP A 38 -25.49 1.16 8.45
C ASP A 38 -24.52 1.43 7.29
N ARG A 39 -23.23 1.55 7.63
CA ARG A 39 -22.15 1.69 6.63
C ARG A 39 -21.68 0.34 6.08
N SER A 40 -22.37 -0.77 6.41
CA SER A 40 -22.00 -2.09 5.87
C SER A 40 -22.21 -2.16 4.35
N TYR A 41 -23.13 -1.35 3.80
CA TYR A 41 -23.23 -1.15 2.36
C TYR A 41 -22.01 -0.43 1.77
N LEU A 42 -21.39 0.50 2.49
CA LEU A 42 -20.13 1.12 2.05
C LEU A 42 -18.96 0.14 2.12
N ASP A 43 -19.01 -0.89 2.98
CA ASP A 43 -18.03 -1.98 2.96
C ASP A 43 -18.22 -2.89 1.73
N SER A 44 -19.48 -3.09 1.32
CA SER A 44 -19.88 -3.95 0.19
C SER A 44 -19.92 -3.26 -1.18
N ALA A 45 -19.95 -1.92 -1.23
CA ALA A 45 -20.00 -1.15 -2.46
C ALA A 45 -18.64 -1.18 -3.15
N GLU A 46 -18.63 -1.48 -4.45
CA GLU A 46 -17.42 -1.34 -5.27
C GLU A 46 -16.96 0.13 -5.20
N GLY A 47 -15.72 0.35 -4.77
CA GLY A 47 -15.18 1.69 -4.56
C GLY A 47 -13.72 1.63 -4.18
N VAL A 48 -13.01 2.73 -4.34
CA VAL A 48 -11.55 2.78 -4.21
C VAL A 48 -11.11 3.19 -2.82
N VAL A 49 -10.37 2.33 -2.13
CA VAL A 49 -9.85 2.56 -0.79
C VAL A 49 -8.43 3.09 -0.86
N VAL A 50 -8.20 4.19 -0.17
CA VAL A 50 -6.95 4.89 -0.01
C VAL A 50 -6.50 4.78 1.43
N PHE A 51 -5.28 4.30 1.62
CA PHE A 51 -4.57 4.28 2.88
C PHE A 51 -3.90 5.63 3.15
N VAL A 52 -4.16 6.19 4.32
CA VAL A 52 -3.53 7.41 4.82
C VAL A 52 -2.71 7.08 6.06
N GLY A 53 -1.38 7.09 5.95
CA GLY A 53 -0.44 6.78 7.02
C GLY A 53 0.35 7.99 7.53
N ASN A 54 1.19 7.73 8.53
CA ASN A 54 2.00 8.74 9.23
C ASN A 54 1.17 9.89 9.83
N LEU A 55 -0.07 9.60 10.21
CA LEU A 55 -0.94 10.59 10.83
C LEU A 55 -0.50 10.89 12.26
N PRO A 56 -0.61 12.16 12.70
CA PRO A 56 -0.53 12.51 14.11
C PRO A 56 -1.58 11.74 14.91
N TRP A 57 -1.26 11.34 16.14
CA TRP A 57 -2.21 10.62 17.00
C TRP A 57 -3.40 11.48 17.46
N SER A 58 -3.27 12.80 17.34
CA SER A 58 -4.30 13.82 17.58
C SER A 58 -5.36 13.88 16.49
N VAL A 59 -5.06 13.38 15.28
CA VAL A 59 -5.96 13.52 14.13
C VAL A 59 -7.14 12.57 14.24
N THR A 60 -8.34 13.14 14.09
CA THR A 60 -9.63 12.43 14.10
C THR A 60 -10.13 12.17 12.68
N SER A 61 -11.14 11.31 12.57
CA SER A 61 -11.83 11.06 11.30
C SER A 61 -12.46 12.32 10.72
N GLU A 62 -12.97 13.22 11.58
CA GLU A 62 -13.57 14.49 11.16
C GLU A 62 -12.53 15.42 10.51
N ALA A 63 -11.34 15.55 11.11
CA ALA A 63 -10.26 16.36 10.56
C ALA A 63 -9.78 15.83 9.19
N LEU A 64 -9.71 14.51 9.04
CA LEU A 64 -9.42 13.90 7.74
C LEU A 64 -10.56 14.11 6.75
N GLN A 65 -11.80 14.03 7.19
CA GLN A 65 -12.95 14.27 6.32
C GLN A 65 -12.95 15.71 5.79
N GLU A 66 -12.56 16.69 6.60
CA GLU A 66 -12.35 18.05 6.13
C GLU A 66 -11.19 18.16 5.14
N LEU A 67 -10.05 17.50 5.42
CA LEU A 67 -8.88 17.52 4.53
C LEU A 67 -9.19 16.91 3.15
N PHE A 68 -9.93 15.81 3.12
CA PHE A 68 -10.29 15.11 1.89
C PHE A 68 -11.58 15.64 1.26
N LYS A 69 -12.26 16.62 1.86
CA LYS A 69 -13.58 17.12 1.43
C LYS A 69 -13.65 17.53 -0.04
N GLU A 70 -12.58 18.13 -0.57
CA GLU A 70 -12.49 18.56 -1.97
C GLU A 70 -12.57 17.40 -2.97
N TYR A 71 -12.27 16.17 -2.50
CA TYR A 71 -12.25 14.94 -3.29
C TYR A 71 -13.48 14.06 -3.03
N ASN A 72 -14.49 14.56 -2.32
CA ASN A 72 -15.75 13.87 -2.01
C ASN A 72 -15.58 12.40 -1.55
N PRO A 73 -14.93 12.14 -0.40
CA PRO A 73 -14.76 10.80 0.12
C PRO A 73 -16.11 10.19 0.51
N LEU A 74 -16.31 8.92 0.18
CA LEU A 74 -17.47 8.13 0.60
C LEU A 74 -17.43 7.80 2.09
N ASP A 75 -16.26 7.41 2.60
CA ASP A 75 -16.07 7.07 4.00
C ASP A 75 -14.65 7.42 4.44
N VAL A 76 -14.51 7.88 5.68
CA VAL A 76 -13.21 8.20 6.28
C VAL A 76 -13.16 7.57 7.67
N HIS A 77 -12.20 6.68 7.88
CA HIS A 77 -12.11 5.93 9.12
C HIS A 77 -10.66 5.86 9.64
N VAL A 78 -10.42 6.54 10.77
CA VAL A 78 -9.15 6.42 11.51
C VAL A 78 -9.13 5.10 12.26
N LYS A 79 -8.11 4.27 12.02
CA LYS A 79 -7.98 2.99 12.71
C LYS A 79 -7.38 3.20 14.09
N THR A 80 -8.13 2.81 15.11
CA THR A 80 -7.71 2.84 16.51
C THR A 80 -7.32 1.45 17.01
N ASN A 81 -6.55 1.38 18.08
CA ASN A 81 -6.23 0.14 18.78
C ASN A 81 -7.35 -0.24 19.75
N MET A 82 -7.31 -1.43 20.36
CA MET A 82 -8.30 -1.88 21.38
C MET A 82 -8.42 -0.92 22.58
N ALA A 83 -7.40 -0.11 22.84
CA ALA A 83 -7.41 0.93 23.87
C ALA A 83 -7.96 2.30 23.39
N GLY A 84 -8.57 2.36 22.20
CA GLY A 84 -9.15 3.58 21.61
C GLY A 84 -8.15 4.59 21.06
N ARG A 85 -6.83 4.35 21.19
CA ARG A 85 -5.81 5.27 20.65
C ARG A 85 -5.63 5.09 19.15
N SER A 86 -5.47 6.21 18.43
CA SER A 86 -5.15 6.21 17.00
C SER A 86 -3.89 5.41 16.71
N ARG A 87 -3.93 4.54 15.70
CA ARG A 87 -2.76 3.80 15.22
C ARG A 87 -1.87 4.64 14.29
N GLY A 88 -2.22 5.90 14.06
CA GLY A 88 -1.49 6.80 13.17
C GLY A 88 -1.76 6.51 11.69
N PHE A 89 -2.87 5.86 11.38
CA PHE A 89 -3.32 5.65 10.01
C PHE A 89 -4.86 5.61 9.90
N ALA A 90 -5.36 5.89 8.71
CA ALA A 90 -6.76 5.90 8.36
C ALA A 90 -6.98 5.26 6.99
N LEU A 91 -8.23 4.86 6.73
CA LEU A 91 -8.69 4.43 5.42
C LEU A 91 -9.73 5.42 4.93
N VAL A 92 -9.62 5.81 3.67
CA VAL A 92 -10.55 6.69 2.99
C VAL A 92 -11.10 5.97 1.78
N LYS A 93 -12.42 5.82 1.66
CA LYS A 93 -13.06 5.20 0.52
C LYS A 93 -13.57 6.28 -0.44
N PHE A 94 -13.41 6.06 -1.73
CA PHE A 94 -13.85 6.91 -2.84
C PHE A 94 -14.76 6.12 -3.77
N THR A 95 -15.61 6.82 -4.53
CA THR A 95 -16.36 6.22 -5.64
C THR A 95 -15.44 5.86 -6.79
N ASP A 96 -14.55 6.78 -7.16
CA ASP A 96 -13.78 6.74 -8.40
C ASP A 96 -12.28 6.60 -8.15
N ALA A 97 -11.64 5.71 -8.91
CA ALA A 97 -10.19 5.52 -8.89
C ALA A 97 -9.42 6.77 -9.30
N GLU A 98 -9.95 7.52 -10.27
CA GLU A 98 -9.32 8.75 -10.78
C GLU A 98 -9.25 9.82 -9.69
N VAL A 99 -10.36 10.06 -8.99
CA VAL A 99 -10.43 11.01 -7.88
C VAL A 99 -9.51 10.60 -6.74
N ALA A 100 -9.46 9.31 -6.42
CA ALA A 100 -8.53 8.76 -5.44
C ALA A 100 -7.06 8.97 -5.85
N GLY A 101 -6.70 8.79 -7.13
CA GLY A 101 -5.37 9.02 -7.65
C GLY A 101 -4.93 10.50 -7.60
N VAL A 102 -5.84 11.42 -7.91
CA VAL A 102 -5.59 12.87 -7.78
C VAL A 102 -5.39 13.24 -6.30
N ALA A 103 -6.25 12.73 -5.40
CA ALA A 103 -6.12 12.95 -3.96
C ALA A 103 -4.78 12.44 -3.42
N ILE A 104 -4.34 11.24 -3.85
CA ILE A 104 -3.02 10.69 -3.51
C ILE A 104 -1.91 11.63 -3.96
N THR A 105 -1.93 12.06 -5.22
CA THR A 105 -0.86 12.89 -5.79
C THR A 105 -0.73 14.23 -5.09
N ASN A 106 -1.86 14.85 -4.74
CA ASN A 106 -1.89 16.17 -4.10
C ASN A 106 -1.63 16.14 -2.59
N LEU A 107 -2.09 15.08 -1.89
CA LEU A 107 -2.04 15.01 -0.43
C LEU A 107 -0.88 14.15 0.11
N ASN A 108 -0.25 13.33 -0.73
CA ASN A 108 0.92 12.57 -0.31
C ASN A 108 2.11 13.51 -0.04
N GLY A 109 2.60 13.49 1.20
CA GLY A 109 3.64 14.39 1.69
C GLY A 109 3.09 15.68 2.32
N TYR A 110 1.78 15.88 2.37
CA TYR A 110 1.17 17.07 2.97
C TYR A 110 1.51 17.19 4.46
N GLN A 111 1.93 18.37 4.90
CA GLN A 111 2.37 18.59 6.28
C GLN A 111 1.16 18.80 7.20
N LEU A 112 0.78 17.77 7.94
CA LEU A 112 -0.29 17.83 8.93
C LEU A 112 0.32 17.87 10.35
N GLU A 113 0.12 18.97 11.07
CA GLU A 113 0.72 19.20 12.41
C GLU A 113 2.24 18.99 12.43
N GLY A 114 2.93 19.37 11.35
CA GLY A 114 4.37 19.20 11.21
C GLY A 114 4.82 17.79 10.81
N ARG A 115 3.90 16.85 10.56
CA ARG A 115 4.21 15.51 10.05
C ARG A 115 3.75 15.35 8.60
N PRO A 116 4.61 14.89 7.67
CA PRO A 116 4.21 14.62 6.30
C PRO A 116 3.32 13.38 6.24
N ILE A 117 2.06 13.53 5.87
CA ILE A 117 1.14 12.39 5.74
C ILE A 117 1.47 11.57 4.51
N GLN A 118 1.22 10.26 4.58
CA GLN A 118 1.49 9.35 3.48
C GLN A 118 0.16 8.85 2.91
N VAL A 119 -0.16 9.22 1.67
CA VAL A 119 -1.44 8.84 1.03
C VAL A 119 -1.13 7.89 -0.11
N ARG A 120 -1.76 6.70 -0.14
CA ARG A 120 -1.54 5.66 -1.17
C ARG A 120 -2.80 4.81 -1.35
N PHE A 121 -2.95 4.11 -2.47
CA PHE A 121 -3.99 3.09 -2.60
C PHE A 121 -3.82 1.97 -1.56
N ASP A 122 -4.94 1.45 -1.03
CA ASP A 122 -4.91 0.36 -0.07
C ASP A 122 -4.46 -0.96 -0.71
N ARG A 123 -3.71 -1.75 0.07
CA ARG A 123 -3.12 -3.00 -0.41
C ARG A 123 -4.15 -4.06 -0.78
N GLN A 124 -5.36 -4.06 -0.20
CA GLN A 124 -6.40 -5.01 -0.60
C GLN A 124 -6.98 -4.72 -1.99
N GLN A 125 -6.82 -3.50 -2.50
CA GLN A 125 -7.30 -3.15 -3.84
C GLN A 125 -6.20 -3.13 -4.90
N ALA A 126 -4.94 -2.99 -4.48
CA ALA A 126 -3.77 -3.16 -5.34
C ALA A 126 -3.60 -4.59 -5.90
N GLU A 127 -4.42 -5.56 -5.48
CA GLU A 127 -4.47 -6.91 -6.04
C GLU A 127 -5.44 -7.04 -7.24
N ALA A 128 -6.27 -6.02 -7.51
CA ALA A 128 -7.25 -6.03 -8.62
C ALA A 128 -6.96 -5.00 -9.73
N GLY A 129 -5.95 -4.15 -9.58
CA GLY A 129 -5.60 -3.10 -10.55
C GLY A 129 -4.10 -3.04 -10.81
N GLU A 130 -3.73 -3.39 -12.03
CA GLU A 130 -2.37 -3.28 -12.57
C GLU A 130 -1.97 -1.81 -12.75
N GLY A 131 -0.73 -1.44 -12.35
CA GLY A 131 0.04 -0.33 -12.94
C GLY A 131 0.17 1.01 -12.17
N GLU A 132 1.42 1.35 -11.83
CA GLU A 132 2.07 2.70 -11.95
C GLU A 132 1.59 3.88 -11.04
N GLY A 133 2.41 4.67 -10.32
CA GLY A 133 3.86 4.82 -10.17
C GLY A 133 4.26 5.96 -9.18
N VAL A 134 5.58 6.07 -8.97
CA VAL A 134 6.42 7.24 -8.52
C VAL A 134 6.31 7.79 -7.07
N GLY A 135 7.43 7.74 -6.33
CA GLY A 135 7.63 8.53 -5.10
C GLY A 135 8.90 8.18 -4.31
N ASN A 136 9.89 9.07 -4.36
CA ASN A 136 11.18 9.04 -3.67
C ASN A 136 11.09 8.80 -2.14
N GLY A 137 11.98 7.96 -1.60
CA GLY A 137 12.37 7.99 -0.18
C GLY A 137 12.19 6.69 0.61
N GLY A 138 13.24 5.83 0.64
CA GLY A 138 13.50 4.85 1.71
C GLY A 138 12.58 3.60 1.76
N PRO A 139 13.10 2.44 2.19
CA PRO A 139 12.54 1.14 1.81
C PRO A 139 11.32 0.77 2.66
N VAL A 140 10.12 0.95 2.11
CA VAL A 140 8.92 0.23 2.56
C VAL A 140 8.77 -1.03 1.71
N GLY A 141 8.70 -2.18 2.38
CA GLY A 141 8.61 -3.51 1.76
C GLY A 141 7.45 -3.65 0.78
N GLY A 142 7.72 -3.30 -0.47
CA GLY A 142 6.95 -3.53 -1.68
C GLY A 142 7.93 -3.98 -2.76
N LEU A 143 7.48 -4.86 -3.64
CA LEU A 143 8.28 -5.50 -4.67
C LEU A 143 9.13 -4.45 -5.42
N THR A 144 10.42 -4.41 -5.14
CA THR A 144 11.33 -3.41 -5.67
C THR A 144 11.59 -3.69 -7.16
N ASP A 145 11.90 -2.66 -7.94
CA ASP A 145 12.62 -2.73 -9.22
C ASP A 145 14.00 -3.41 -9.11
N ARG A 146 14.39 -3.79 -7.89
CA ARG A 146 15.62 -4.51 -7.57
C ARG A 146 15.41 -6.03 -7.57
N VAL A 147 16.37 -6.72 -8.17
CA VAL A 147 16.42 -8.18 -8.32
C VAL A 147 17.69 -8.69 -7.65
N THR A 148 17.56 -9.69 -6.78
CA THR A 148 18.67 -10.49 -6.29
C THR A 148 19.06 -11.55 -7.30
N LEU A 149 20.33 -11.54 -7.70
CA LEU A 149 20.97 -12.59 -8.47
C LEU A 149 21.77 -13.46 -7.52
N THR A 150 21.45 -14.74 -7.47
CA THR A 150 22.09 -15.73 -6.59
C THR A 150 22.72 -16.83 -7.44
N ASN A 151 23.66 -17.57 -6.85
CA ASN A 151 24.43 -18.62 -7.52
C ASN A 151 25.34 -18.10 -8.67
N LEU A 152 25.83 -16.87 -8.54
CA LEU A 152 26.82 -16.29 -9.46
C LEU A 152 28.19 -16.94 -9.25
N ALA A 153 28.94 -17.13 -10.33
CA ALA A 153 30.34 -17.54 -10.21
C ALA A 153 31.15 -16.46 -9.48
N TRP A 154 32.11 -16.83 -8.64
CA TRP A 154 32.87 -15.86 -7.85
C TRP A 154 33.71 -14.89 -8.68
N THR A 155 34.00 -15.26 -9.93
CA THR A 155 34.71 -14.44 -10.92
C THR A 155 33.79 -13.59 -11.78
N THR A 156 32.47 -13.68 -11.60
CA THR A 156 31.49 -12.90 -12.39
C THR A 156 31.65 -11.42 -12.05
N GLU A 157 31.73 -10.59 -13.09
CA GLU A 157 31.92 -9.15 -12.97
C GLU A 157 30.66 -8.39 -13.37
N GLU A 158 30.59 -7.11 -12.99
CA GLU A 158 29.42 -6.26 -13.22
C GLU A 158 29.10 -6.13 -14.71
N GLY A 159 30.11 -6.03 -15.58
CA GLY A 159 29.91 -5.90 -17.02
C GLY A 159 29.20 -7.10 -17.66
N GLU A 160 29.45 -8.32 -17.17
CA GLU A 160 28.75 -9.52 -17.64
C GLU A 160 27.29 -9.54 -17.18
N LEU A 161 27.04 -9.13 -15.94
CA LEU A 161 25.69 -9.03 -15.38
C LEU A 161 24.87 -7.97 -16.09
N VAL A 162 25.44 -6.78 -16.31
CA VAL A 162 24.78 -5.70 -17.05
C VAL A 162 24.45 -6.17 -18.46
N SER A 163 25.41 -6.76 -19.18
CA SER A 163 25.17 -7.25 -20.54
C SER A 163 24.09 -8.34 -20.61
N LEU A 164 24.01 -9.19 -19.59
CA LEU A 164 22.97 -10.22 -19.51
C LEU A 164 21.60 -9.61 -19.20
N LEU A 165 21.53 -8.73 -18.20
CA LEU A 165 20.30 -8.10 -17.72
C LEU A 165 19.72 -7.08 -18.71
N SER A 166 20.57 -6.43 -19.50
CA SER A 166 20.17 -5.56 -20.62
C SER A 166 19.35 -6.29 -21.68
N LYS A 167 19.39 -7.63 -21.73
CA LYS A 167 18.51 -8.42 -22.62
C LYS A 167 17.05 -8.45 -22.17
N ALA A 168 16.79 -8.19 -20.89
CA ALA A 168 15.45 -8.22 -20.33
C ALA A 168 14.88 -6.82 -20.02
N GLY A 169 15.75 -5.82 -19.87
CA GLY A 169 15.32 -4.43 -19.70
C GLY A 169 16.46 -3.49 -19.31
N THR A 170 16.11 -2.26 -18.98
CA THR A 170 17.07 -1.20 -18.68
C THR A 170 17.61 -1.36 -17.26
N VAL A 171 18.92 -1.59 -17.14
CA VAL A 171 19.60 -1.77 -15.86
C VAL A 171 20.12 -0.42 -15.37
N VAL A 172 19.60 0.05 -14.25
CA VAL A 172 20.00 1.32 -13.60
C VAL A 172 21.28 1.13 -12.78
N GLY A 173 21.47 -0.05 -12.20
CA GLY A 173 22.69 -0.36 -11.47
C GLY A 173 22.80 -1.82 -11.04
N VAL A 174 24.03 -2.30 -10.89
CA VAL A 174 24.32 -3.64 -10.37
C VAL A 174 25.31 -3.51 -9.24
N GLU A 175 25.05 -4.20 -8.14
CA GLU A 175 25.88 -4.22 -6.95
C GLU A 175 26.26 -5.67 -6.62
N ILE A 176 27.53 -6.01 -6.85
CA ILE A 176 28.05 -7.33 -6.48
C ILE A 176 28.46 -7.30 -5.02
N GLN A 177 27.82 -8.15 -4.22
CA GLN A 177 28.12 -8.24 -2.81
C GLN A 177 29.40 -9.06 -2.60
N ARG A 178 30.43 -8.43 -2.05
CA ARG A 178 31.74 -9.04 -1.75
C ARG A 178 31.92 -9.20 -0.24
N HIS A 179 32.66 -10.22 0.19
CA HIS A 179 33.07 -10.36 1.60
C HIS A 179 33.99 -9.21 1.96
N ALA A 180 33.70 -8.50 3.05
CA ALA A 180 34.50 -7.38 3.53
C ALA A 180 35.93 -7.83 3.91
N ASP A 181 36.07 -9.07 4.40
CA ASP A 181 37.34 -9.59 4.93
C ASP A 181 38.31 -10.08 3.84
N THR A 182 37.81 -10.60 2.71
CA THR A 182 38.63 -11.26 1.68
C THR A 182 38.49 -10.63 0.30
N GLY A 183 37.60 -9.65 0.13
CA GLY A 183 37.23 -9.10 -1.18
C GLY A 183 36.55 -10.10 -2.12
N ARG A 184 36.38 -11.37 -1.69
CA ARG A 184 35.84 -12.44 -2.51
C ARG A 184 34.34 -12.25 -2.70
N SER A 185 33.87 -12.35 -3.93
CA SER A 185 32.45 -12.27 -4.26
C SER A 185 31.65 -13.30 -3.45
N LYS A 186 30.58 -12.85 -2.77
CA LYS A 186 29.70 -13.72 -1.97
C LYS A 186 28.86 -14.68 -2.84
N GLY A 187 29.00 -14.61 -4.16
CA GLY A 187 28.25 -15.45 -5.11
C GLY A 187 26.81 -14.97 -5.33
N TRP A 188 26.52 -13.72 -4.96
CA TRP A 188 25.25 -13.06 -5.24
C TRP A 188 25.45 -11.56 -5.45
N ALA A 189 24.52 -10.95 -6.18
CA ALA A 189 24.50 -9.54 -6.53
C ALA A 189 23.07 -9.01 -6.47
N ILE A 190 22.92 -7.69 -6.42
CA ILE A 190 21.64 -7.01 -6.48
C ILE A 190 21.67 -6.14 -7.74
N ALA A 191 20.75 -6.35 -8.66
CA ALA A 191 20.53 -5.45 -9.79
C ALA A 191 19.32 -4.57 -9.51
N THR A 192 19.33 -3.36 -10.07
CA THR A 192 18.26 -2.36 -10.00
C THR A 192 17.86 -2.07 -11.44
N PHE A 193 16.60 -2.32 -11.79
CA PHE A 193 16.05 -2.03 -13.11
C PHE A 193 15.37 -0.66 -13.12
N ALA A 194 15.11 -0.12 -14.32
CA ALA A 194 14.38 1.13 -14.43
C ALA A 194 12.92 0.96 -14.03
N SER A 195 12.34 -0.22 -14.33
CA SER A 195 10.96 -0.55 -14.00
C SER A 195 10.80 -1.94 -13.39
N ARG A 196 9.74 -2.10 -12.57
CA ARG A 196 9.33 -3.40 -12.01
C ARG A 196 8.99 -4.42 -13.10
N ASP A 197 8.36 -3.99 -14.20
CA ASP A 197 7.99 -4.86 -15.30
C ASP A 197 9.24 -5.46 -15.98
N GLU A 198 10.25 -4.63 -16.22
CA GLU A 198 11.56 -5.08 -16.72
C GLU A 198 12.24 -6.05 -15.75
N ALA A 199 12.17 -5.79 -14.43
CA ALA A 199 12.67 -6.71 -13.41
C ALA A 199 11.91 -8.05 -13.41
N LEU A 200 10.59 -8.03 -13.62
CA LEU A 200 9.76 -9.23 -13.71
C LEU A 200 10.10 -10.03 -14.98
N ASN A 201 10.20 -9.35 -16.12
CA ASN A 201 10.63 -9.96 -17.37
C ASN A 201 12.03 -10.56 -17.24
N ALA A 202 12.96 -9.89 -16.56
CA ALA A 202 14.28 -10.44 -16.26
C ALA A 202 14.19 -11.71 -15.40
N ILE A 203 13.39 -11.70 -14.34
CA ILE A 203 13.19 -12.88 -13.51
C ILE A 203 12.48 -14.01 -14.27
N ASN A 204 11.59 -13.72 -15.22
CA ASN A 204 10.90 -14.78 -15.95
C ASN A 204 11.79 -15.37 -17.07
N THR A 205 12.49 -14.49 -17.79
CA THR A 205 13.24 -14.85 -19.01
C THR A 205 14.68 -15.25 -18.73
N LEU A 206 15.36 -14.56 -17.80
CA LEU A 206 16.78 -14.78 -17.53
C LEU A 206 17.03 -15.71 -16.33
N ASN A 207 16.00 -16.07 -15.56
CA ASN A 207 16.17 -16.96 -14.40
C ASN A 207 16.54 -18.36 -14.87
N LYS A 208 17.51 -18.96 -14.18
CA LYS A 208 18.18 -20.22 -14.54
C LYS A 208 19.04 -20.17 -15.81
N THR A 209 19.35 -18.97 -16.33
CA THR A 209 20.35 -18.86 -17.40
C THR A 209 21.72 -19.34 -16.91
N VAL A 210 22.42 -20.10 -17.74
CA VAL A 210 23.73 -20.66 -17.37
C VAL A 210 24.80 -19.63 -17.69
N VAL A 211 25.36 -19.01 -16.65
CA VAL A 211 26.51 -18.10 -16.74
C VAL A 211 27.73 -18.83 -16.22
N ARG A 212 28.77 -18.97 -17.05
CA ARG A 212 30.04 -19.64 -16.69
C ARG A 212 29.83 -21.02 -16.02
N GLN A 213 29.00 -21.85 -16.64
CA GLN A 213 28.60 -23.20 -16.18
C GLN A 213 27.80 -23.26 -14.87
N ARG A 214 27.24 -22.14 -14.41
CA ARG A 214 26.36 -22.10 -13.24
C ARG A 214 25.01 -21.46 -13.59
N PRO A 215 23.87 -22.12 -13.29
CA PRO A 215 22.57 -21.52 -13.50
C PRO A 215 22.34 -20.40 -12.47
N ILE A 216 22.17 -19.17 -12.94
CA ILE A 216 21.89 -18.04 -12.06
C ILE A 216 20.44 -18.13 -11.59
N SER A 217 20.19 -17.75 -10.35
CA SER A 217 18.83 -17.72 -9.80
C SER A 217 18.46 -16.29 -9.49
N MET A 218 17.39 -15.80 -10.12
CA MET A 218 16.90 -14.44 -9.93
C MET A 218 15.60 -14.42 -9.15
N LYS A 219 15.54 -13.52 -8.17
CA LYS A 219 14.36 -13.30 -7.33
C LYS A 219 14.23 -11.82 -7.03
N PHE A 220 13.00 -11.33 -6.87
CA PHE A 220 12.79 -9.97 -6.38
C PHE A 220 13.54 -9.73 -5.08
N TYR A 221 14.20 -8.59 -4.98
CA TYR A 221 14.85 -8.18 -3.74
C TYR A 221 13.76 -7.90 -2.71
N SER A 222 13.67 -8.78 -1.72
CA SER A 222 12.80 -8.57 -0.57
C SER A 222 13.67 -8.10 0.60
N THR A 223 13.38 -6.91 1.11
CA THR A 223 14.03 -6.37 2.32
C THR A 223 13.61 -7.11 3.60
N THR A 224 12.89 -8.24 3.51
CA THR A 224 12.55 -9.09 4.65
C THR A 224 13.78 -9.87 5.11
N GLY A 225 14.69 -9.18 5.80
CA GLY A 225 15.90 -9.76 6.35
C GLY A 225 16.64 -8.77 7.23
N GLY A 226 16.05 -8.40 8.37
CA GLY A 226 16.68 -7.43 9.26
C GLY A 226 16.07 -7.23 10.65
N ARG A 227 15.78 -8.30 11.40
CA ARG A 227 16.10 -8.45 12.85
C ARG A 227 15.52 -9.75 13.38
N ARG A 228 16.34 -10.80 13.40
CA ARG A 228 16.32 -11.77 14.50
C ARG A 228 17.26 -11.20 15.56
N THR A 229 16.69 -10.64 16.61
CA THR A 229 17.31 -10.71 17.94
C THR A 229 17.13 -12.12 18.47
#